data_AF-A0A942FVA6-F1
#
_entry.id   AF-A0A942FVA6-F1
#
_cell.length_a   1.000
_cell.length_b   1.000
_cell.length_c   1.000
_cell.angle_alpha   90.00
_cell.angle_beta   90.00
_cell.angle_gamma   90.00
#
_symmetry.space_group_name_H-M   'P 1'
#
loop_
_entity.id
_entity.type
_entity.pdbx_description
1 polymer ?
#
loop_
_entity_poly.entity_id
_entity_poly.type
_entity_poly.pdbx_seq_one_letter_code
_entity_poly.pdbx_strand_id
1 'polypeptide(L)'
;MKRFIFAATAALAAAALPTTASAEDKLVYDDLVHCAAFNKVIADVMGSGADGAKNKAAVDTYNTQSLALMAIAAVGADKTAEVVLGDTNKRTEVVMTTMLDKATPSDYIKTNFDKCTTMGKAAVSIVEDSKKGK
;
A
#
# COMPACT_ATOMS: atom_id res chain seq x y z
N MET A 1 -23.02 -13.87 -29.65
CA MET A 1 -21.95 -13.39 -28.74
C MET A 1 -22.61 -12.68 -27.56
N LYS A 2 -22.67 -13.33 -26.40
CA LYS A 2 -23.31 -12.79 -25.18
C LYS A 2 -22.33 -11.81 -24.52
N ARG A 3 -22.73 -10.54 -24.42
CA ARG A 3 -22.03 -9.48 -23.69
C ARG A 3 -22.37 -9.64 -22.20
N PHE A 4 -21.38 -9.90 -21.36
CA PHE A 4 -21.54 -9.79 -19.91
C PHE A 4 -21.22 -8.36 -19.51
N ILE A 5 -22.25 -7.61 -19.13
CA ILE A 5 -22.12 -6.32 -18.45
C ILE A 5 -22.05 -6.64 -16.96
N PHE A 6 -20.88 -6.51 -16.35
CA PHE A 6 -20.76 -6.50 -14.89
C PHE A 6 -20.92 -5.06 -14.41
N ALA A 7 -22.16 -4.67 -14.14
CA ALA A 7 -22.44 -3.51 -13.30
C ALA A 7 -22.28 -3.95 -11.84
N ALA A 8 -21.12 -3.66 -11.24
CA ALA A 8 -20.94 -3.78 -9.81
C ALA A 8 -21.20 -2.42 -9.16
N THR A 9 -22.47 -2.09 -8.98
CA THR A 9 -22.88 -1.06 -8.02
C THR A 9 -22.59 -1.58 -6.61
N ALA A 10 -21.49 -1.12 -6.02
CA ALA A 10 -21.27 -1.24 -4.59
C ALA A 10 -21.51 0.15 -3.96
N ALA A 11 -22.75 0.39 -3.57
CA ALA A 11 -23.05 1.40 -2.56
C ALA A 11 -22.37 0.97 -1.26
N LEU A 12 -21.22 1.56 -0.93
CA LEU A 12 -20.60 1.37 0.36
C LEU A 12 -21.48 2.10 1.38
N ALA A 13 -22.26 1.32 2.12
CA ALA A 13 -23.12 1.83 3.17
C ALA A 13 -22.28 2.56 4.22
N ALA A 14 -22.46 3.86 4.28
CA ALA A 14 -22.16 4.68 5.44
C ALA A 14 -23.02 4.18 6.61
N ALA A 15 -22.48 3.31 7.46
CA ALA A 15 -23.11 2.98 8.73
C ALA A 15 -22.06 2.58 9.78
N ALA A 16 -21.98 3.41 10.81
CA ALA A 16 -21.40 3.17 12.13
C ALA A 16 -19.86 3.07 12.22
N LEU A 17 -19.20 4.22 12.18
CA LEU A 17 -18.02 4.44 13.02
C LEU A 17 -18.30 5.60 13.98
N PRO A 18 -18.04 5.44 15.29
CA PRO A 18 -18.22 6.50 16.26
C PRO A 18 -17.25 7.65 15.97
N THR A 19 -17.83 8.84 15.95
CA THR A 19 -17.18 10.13 15.75
C THR A 19 -16.16 10.42 16.84
N THR A 20 -14.88 10.19 16.55
CA THR A 20 -13.77 10.89 17.20
C THR A 20 -12.75 11.30 16.14
N ALA A 21 -12.89 12.55 15.69
CA ALA A 21 -11.88 13.44 15.10
C ALA A 21 -10.70 12.83 14.31
N SER A 22 -10.70 13.14 13.00
CA SER A 22 -9.56 13.21 12.09
C SER A 22 -8.99 11.89 11.54
N ALA A 23 -9.84 11.10 10.88
CA ALA A 23 -9.42 10.09 9.89
C ALA A 23 -9.97 10.37 8.48
N GLU A 24 -10.52 11.58 8.26
CA GLU A 24 -11.28 11.98 7.06
C GLU A 24 -10.50 12.87 6.07
N ASP A 25 -9.17 12.95 6.17
CA ASP A 25 -8.40 13.26 4.97
C ASP A 25 -8.27 11.96 4.20
N LYS A 26 -8.94 11.87 3.05
CA LYS A 26 -8.72 10.86 2.02
C LYS A 26 -7.26 10.44 2.08
N LEU A 27 -6.97 9.17 2.36
CA LEU A 27 -5.64 8.61 2.15
C LEU A 27 -5.23 9.06 0.73
N VAL A 28 -4.35 10.05 0.67
CA VAL A 28 -4.06 10.74 -0.60
C VAL A 28 -3.52 9.64 -1.49
N TYR A 29 -4.05 9.51 -2.70
CA TYR A 29 -3.63 8.48 -3.64
C TYR A 29 -2.10 8.37 -3.72
N ASP A 30 -1.42 9.52 -3.70
CA ASP A 30 0.03 9.63 -3.67
C ASP A 30 0.68 9.02 -2.41
N ASP A 31 0.09 9.16 -1.24
CA ASP A 31 0.57 8.55 0.00
C ASP A 31 0.40 7.03 -0.02
N LEU A 32 -0.72 6.52 -0.57
CA LEU A 32 -0.94 5.09 -0.73
C LEU A 32 0.07 4.48 -1.70
N VAL A 33 0.26 5.10 -2.86
CA VAL A 33 1.23 4.68 -3.87
C VAL A 33 2.66 4.79 -3.34
N HIS A 34 2.98 5.86 -2.59
CA HIS A 34 4.28 6.03 -1.95
C HIS A 34 4.56 4.94 -0.91
N CYS A 35 3.63 4.66 -0.02
CA CYS A 35 3.84 3.64 1.00
C CYS A 35 3.80 2.21 0.43
N ALA A 36 3.04 1.97 -0.65
CA ALA A 36 3.11 0.72 -1.38
C ALA A 36 4.51 0.51 -1.98
N ALA A 37 5.07 1.55 -2.60
CA ALA A 37 6.41 1.53 -3.15
C ALA A 37 7.48 1.37 -2.06
N PHE A 38 7.33 2.08 -0.93
CA PHE A 38 8.25 1.98 0.20
C PHE A 38 8.30 0.56 0.77
N ASN A 39 7.14 -0.05 1.05
CA ASN A 39 7.08 -1.41 1.56
C ASN A 39 7.67 -2.42 0.56
N LYS A 40 7.47 -2.21 -0.75
CA LYS A 40 8.11 -3.02 -1.79
C LYS A 40 9.63 -2.90 -1.75
N VAL A 41 10.18 -1.69 -1.65
CA VAL A 41 11.64 -1.49 -1.52
C VAL A 41 12.19 -2.16 -0.26
N ILE A 42 11.51 -2.05 0.88
CA ILE A 42 11.93 -2.73 2.12
C ILE A 42 11.91 -4.26 1.93
N ALA A 43 10.85 -4.81 1.32
CA ALA A 43 10.76 -6.23 1.01
C ALA A 43 11.91 -6.69 0.10
N ASP A 44 12.20 -5.93 -0.96
CA ASP A 44 13.29 -6.22 -1.90
C ASP A 44 14.66 -6.16 -1.20
N VAL A 45 14.91 -5.13 -0.38
CA VAL A 45 16.17 -4.99 0.38
C VAL A 45 16.33 -6.12 1.40
N MET A 46 15.29 -6.48 2.14
CA MET A 46 15.33 -7.55 3.14
C MET A 46 15.42 -8.96 2.54
N GLY A 47 14.81 -9.15 1.38
CA GLY A 47 14.83 -10.39 0.62
C GLY A 47 16.12 -10.57 -0.19
N SER A 48 16.85 -9.48 -0.43
CA SER A 48 18.15 -9.50 -1.08
C SER A 48 19.27 -9.89 -0.12
N GLY A 49 20.25 -10.65 -0.61
CA GLY A 49 21.45 -11.02 0.16
C GLY A 49 21.33 -12.36 0.92
N ALA A 50 22.38 -12.71 1.66
CA ALA A 50 22.55 -14.02 2.29
C ALA A 50 21.49 -14.34 3.36
N ASP A 51 20.82 -13.32 3.91
CA ASP A 51 19.81 -13.45 4.96
C ASP A 51 18.36 -13.43 4.44
N GLY A 52 18.14 -13.34 3.12
CA GLY A 52 16.78 -13.25 2.54
C GLY A 52 15.86 -14.39 2.97
N ALA A 53 16.39 -15.62 3.10
CA ALA A 53 15.63 -16.77 3.58
C ALA A 53 15.20 -16.64 5.06
N LYS A 54 16.03 -16.00 5.91
CA LYS A 54 15.72 -15.75 7.33
C LYS A 54 14.67 -14.65 7.47
N ASN A 55 14.64 -13.71 6.53
CA ASN A 55 13.73 -12.57 6.52
C ASN A 55 12.38 -12.86 5.83
N LYS A 56 12.13 -14.09 5.36
CA LYS A 56 10.97 -14.41 4.52
C LYS A 56 9.64 -13.93 5.10
N ALA A 57 9.38 -14.14 6.39
CA ALA A 57 8.14 -13.71 7.02
C ALA A 57 7.94 -12.19 7.00
N ALA A 58 9.03 -11.43 7.18
CA ALA A 58 8.99 -9.97 7.09
C ALA A 58 8.81 -9.51 5.63
N VAL A 59 9.50 -10.14 4.68
CA VAL A 59 9.35 -9.88 3.24
C VAL A 59 7.90 -10.12 2.80
N ASP A 60 7.31 -11.25 3.19
CA ASP A 60 5.91 -11.57 2.90
C ASP A 60 4.98 -10.49 3.51
N THR A 61 5.25 -10.07 4.75
CA THR A 61 4.46 -9.02 5.42
C THR A 61 4.48 -7.71 4.64
N TYR A 62 5.64 -7.21 4.24
CA TYR A 62 5.75 -5.96 3.50
C TYR A 62 5.15 -6.05 2.09
N ASN A 63 5.28 -7.22 1.44
CA ASN A 63 4.61 -7.48 0.16
C ASN A 63 3.08 -7.45 0.31
N THR A 64 2.53 -8.10 1.34
CA THR A 64 1.09 -8.08 1.62
C THR A 64 0.60 -6.67 1.92
N GLN A 65 1.35 -5.88 2.69
CA GLN A 65 1.02 -4.48 2.96
C GLN A 65 1.05 -3.63 1.68
N SER A 66 2.06 -3.82 0.83
CA SER A 66 2.17 -3.11 -0.46
C SER A 66 0.96 -3.42 -1.36
N LEU A 67 0.58 -4.69 -1.49
CA LEU A 67 -0.60 -5.11 -2.26
C LEU A 67 -1.90 -4.53 -1.71
N ALA A 68 -2.08 -4.52 -0.38
CA ALA A 68 -3.26 -3.95 0.25
C ALA A 68 -3.37 -2.44 0.01
N LEU A 69 -2.26 -1.70 0.12
CA LEU A 69 -2.21 -0.26 -0.18
C LEU A 69 -2.57 0.03 -1.64
N MET A 70 -2.04 -0.75 -2.60
CA MET A 70 -2.40 -0.62 -4.01
C MET A 70 -3.88 -0.92 -4.27
N ALA A 71 -4.45 -1.94 -3.61
CA ALA A 71 -5.86 -2.26 -3.75
C ALA A 71 -6.76 -1.12 -3.25
N ILE A 72 -6.43 -0.53 -2.10
CA ILE A 72 -7.15 0.64 -1.57
C ILE A 72 -6.99 1.85 -2.48
N ALA A 73 -5.79 2.08 -3.03
CA ALA A 73 -5.55 3.17 -3.98
C ALA A 73 -6.37 3.02 -5.26
N ALA A 74 -6.49 1.80 -5.79
CA ALA A 74 -7.28 1.51 -6.98
C ALA A 74 -8.76 1.80 -6.75
N VAL A 75 -9.32 1.31 -5.64
CA VAL A 75 -10.74 1.53 -5.29
C VAL A 75 -11.00 2.99 -4.93
N GLY A 76 -10.16 3.58 -4.07
CA GLY A 76 -10.37 4.93 -3.55
C GLY A 76 -10.19 6.04 -4.58
N ALA A 77 -9.42 5.80 -5.64
CA ALA A 77 -9.17 6.77 -6.72
C ALA A 77 -9.85 6.40 -8.05
N ASP A 78 -10.68 5.36 -8.08
CA ASP A 78 -11.32 4.83 -9.30
C ASP A 78 -10.33 4.59 -10.45
N LYS A 79 -9.20 3.95 -10.12
CA LYS A 79 -8.13 3.61 -11.05
C LYS A 79 -8.01 2.11 -11.20
N THR A 80 -7.61 1.65 -12.39
CA THR A 80 -7.34 0.23 -12.60
C THR A 80 -6.09 -0.22 -11.86
N ALA A 81 -6.00 -1.52 -11.55
CA ALA A 81 -4.84 -2.08 -10.89
C ALA A 81 -3.54 -1.84 -11.70
N GLU A 82 -3.62 -1.82 -13.04
CA GLU A 82 -2.49 -1.54 -13.92
C GLU A 82 -1.97 -0.11 -13.77
N VAL A 83 -2.88 0.87 -13.65
CA VAL A 83 -2.49 2.28 -13.43
C VAL A 83 -1.79 2.41 -12.08
N VAL A 84 -2.36 1.84 -11.02
CA VAL A 84 -1.78 1.91 -9.68
C VAL A 84 -0.44 1.17 -9.60
N LEU A 85 -0.32 0.01 -10.24
CA LEU A 85 0.94 -0.72 -10.34
C LEU A 85 2.00 0.11 -11.08
N GLY A 86 1.63 0.76 -12.18
CA GLY A 86 2.51 1.64 -12.94
C GLY A 86 3.02 2.82 -12.10
N ASP A 87 2.12 3.49 -11.36
CA ASP A 87 2.49 4.61 -10.48
C ASP A 87 3.34 4.14 -9.29
N THR A 88 3.03 2.98 -8.73
CA THR A 88 3.81 2.36 -7.63
C THR A 88 5.22 1.99 -8.10
N ASN A 89 5.36 1.44 -9.31
CA ASN A 89 6.68 1.13 -9.87
C ASN A 89 7.52 2.39 -10.10
N LYS A 90 6.96 3.46 -10.68
CA LYS A 90 7.65 4.75 -10.81
C LYS A 90 8.10 5.28 -9.44
N ARG A 91 7.23 5.16 -8.44
CA ARG A 91 7.54 5.60 -7.07
C ARG A 91 8.60 4.71 -6.41
N THR A 92 8.64 3.42 -6.72
CA THR A 92 9.66 2.47 -6.22
C THR A 92 11.06 2.91 -6.64
N GLU A 93 11.23 3.36 -7.89
CA GLU A 93 12.50 3.89 -8.38
C GLU A 93 12.95 5.15 -7.60
N VAL A 94 12.01 6.05 -7.32
CA VAL A 94 12.27 7.27 -6.52
C VAL A 94 12.64 6.91 -5.09
N VAL A 95 11.89 5.99 -4.45
CA VAL A 95 12.18 5.54 -3.08
C VAL A 95 13.57 4.91 -3.01
N MET A 96 13.89 3.98 -3.93
CA MET A 96 15.18 3.31 -3.96
C MET A 96 16.32 4.32 -4.14
N THR A 97 16.19 5.26 -5.08
CA THR A 97 17.18 6.31 -5.31
C THR A 97 17.39 7.16 -4.05
N THR A 98 16.31 7.55 -3.37
CA THR A 98 16.37 8.37 -2.16
C THR A 98 17.00 7.62 -0.98
N MET A 99 16.77 6.31 -0.85
CA MET A 99 17.39 5.48 0.19
C MET A 99 18.89 5.27 -0.05
N LEU A 100 19.34 5.33 -1.31
CA LEU A 100 20.74 5.18 -1.69
C LEU A 100 21.52 6.50 -1.71
N ASP A 101 20.83 7.64 -1.73
CA ASP A 101 21.46 8.96 -1.62
C ASP A 101 22.12 9.09 -0.24
N LYS A 102 23.38 9.51 -0.22
CA LYS A 102 24.23 9.57 0.98
C LYS A 102 23.96 10.78 1.87
N ALA A 103 23.19 11.76 1.40
CA ALA A 103 22.95 13.01 2.12
C ALA A 103 21.79 12.95 3.14
N THR A 104 20.75 12.13 2.88
CA THR A 104 19.49 12.12 3.66
C THR A 104 18.90 10.74 4.03
N PRO A 105 19.62 9.59 3.97
CA PRO A 105 18.95 8.29 3.98
C PRO A 105 18.36 7.92 5.35
N SER A 106 19.01 8.32 6.46
CA SER A 106 18.54 8.06 7.84
C SER A 106 17.14 8.60 8.09
N ASP A 107 16.95 9.88 7.77
CA ASP A 107 15.75 10.61 8.20
C ASP A 107 14.59 10.33 7.25
N TYR A 108 14.89 10.15 5.96
CA TYR A 108 13.94 9.65 4.99
C TYR A 108 13.43 8.26 5.37
N ILE A 109 14.33 7.33 5.70
CA ILE A 109 13.93 5.97 6.09
C ILE A 109 13.10 6.01 7.37
N LYS A 110 13.56 6.67 8.44
CA LYS A 110 12.82 6.74 9.71
C LYS A 110 11.42 7.33 9.52
N THR A 111 11.33 8.47 8.85
CA THR A 111 10.05 9.18 8.64
C THR A 111 9.05 8.33 7.87
N ASN A 112 9.50 7.66 6.81
CA ASN A 112 8.61 6.87 5.97
C ASN A 112 8.36 5.46 6.53
N PHE A 113 9.29 4.91 7.32
CA PHE A 113 9.15 3.57 7.88
C PHE A 113 7.94 3.46 8.81
N ASP A 114 7.83 4.36 9.79
CA ASP A 114 6.73 4.32 10.76
C ASP A 114 5.39 4.65 10.07
N LYS A 115 5.38 5.68 9.20
CA LYS A 115 4.20 6.07 8.44
C LYS A 115 3.69 4.92 7.55
N CYS A 116 4.57 4.38 6.70
CA CYS A 116 4.18 3.40 5.69
C CYS A 116 3.94 2.00 6.25
N THR A 117 4.61 1.63 7.35
CA THR A 117 4.27 0.40 8.08
C THR A 117 2.89 0.52 8.75
N THR A 118 2.58 1.66 9.35
CA THR A 118 1.27 1.89 9.98
C THR A 118 0.15 1.88 8.95
N MET A 119 0.32 2.62 7.84
CA MET A 119 -0.64 2.60 6.73
C MET A 119 -0.76 1.21 6.12
N GLY A 120 0.34 0.48 5.95
CA GLY A 120 0.36 -0.88 5.44
C GLY A 120 -0.46 -1.84 6.30
N LYS A 121 -0.26 -1.82 7.61
CA LYS A 121 -1.05 -2.65 8.56
C LYS A 121 -2.54 -2.30 8.49
N ALA A 122 -2.88 -1.02 8.51
CA ALA A 122 -4.27 -0.57 8.39
C ALA A 122 -4.89 -1.02 7.07
N ALA A 123 -4.14 -0.95 5.96
CA ALA A 123 -4.60 -1.40 4.65
C ALA A 123 -4.91 -2.90 4.63
N VAL A 124 -4.05 -3.72 5.23
CA VAL A 124 -4.29 -5.17 5.36
C VAL A 124 -5.57 -5.44 6.14
N SER A 125 -5.77 -4.79 7.29
CA SER A 125 -7.00 -4.96 8.08
C SER A 125 -8.26 -4.59 7.28
N ILE A 126 -8.25 -3.47 6.56
CA ILE A 126 -9.37 -3.05 5.69
C ILE A 126 -9.68 -4.11 4.64
N VAL A 127 -8.65 -4.63 3.95
CA VAL A 127 -8.83 -5.65 2.92
C VAL A 127 -9.34 -6.96 3.51
N GLU A 128 -8.85 -7.38 4.68
CA GLU A 128 -9.30 -8.60 5.35
C GLU A 128 -10.75 -8.50 5.84
N ASP A 129 -11.14 -7.37 6.43
CA ASP A 129 -12.49 -7.19 6.94
C ASP A 129 -13.51 -7.06 5.79
N SER A 130 -13.11 -6.48 4.66
CA SER A 130 -13.94 -6.46 3.44
C SER A 130 -14.20 -7.86 2.84
N LYS A 131 -13.37 -8.86 3.17
CA LYS A 131 -13.58 -10.27 2.77
C LYS A 131 -14.54 -11.01 3.71
N LYS A 132 -14.63 -10.62 4.98
CA LYS A 132 -15.50 -11.25 5.99
C LYS A 132 -16.95 -10.75 5.94
N GLY A 133 -17.18 -9.55 5.40
CA GLY A 133 -18.50 -8.96 5.22
C GLY A 133 -19.24 -9.37 3.92
N LYS A 134 -18.72 -10.36 3.19
CA LYS A 134 -19.35 -11.00 2.02
C LYS A 134 -19.75 -12.42 2.38
#